data_AF-V6H9B1-F1
#
_entry.id   AF-V6H9B1-F1
#
_cell.length_a   1.000
_cell.length_b   1.000
_cell.length_c   1.000
_cell.angle_alpha   90.00
_cell.angle_beta   90.00
_cell.angle_gamma   90.00
#
_symmetry.space_group_name_H-M   'P 1'
#
loop_
_entity.id
_entity.type
_entity.pdbx_description
1 polymer ?
#
loop_
_entity_poly.entity_id
_entity_poly.type
_entity_poly.pdbx_seq_one_letter_code
_entity_poly.pdbx_strand_id
1 'polypeptide(L)'
;MILGFCPVLGKSAKDFFSEVVVPVEYQDLDSYFQSLTDITDTIAILNSPYDSDFDADIDRMEDFFKDIQSKNWLSQDREHFNLFASHFSFHTKIVEEIIREAREILDPERRVYVKRLVSYQKNAQDWLADVQKRRKSSETLATA
;
A
#
# COMPACT_ATOMS: atom_id res chain seq x y z
N MET A 1 62.20 8.86 -7.12
CA MET A 1 61.24 9.57 -6.24
C MET A 1 59.99 9.79 -7.08
N ILE A 2 59.03 8.87 -6.99
CA ILE A 2 57.86 8.78 -7.87
C ILE A 2 56.74 9.61 -7.23
N LEU A 3 56.33 10.69 -7.89
CA LEU A 3 55.15 11.46 -7.53
C LEU A 3 53.91 10.69 -7.99
N GLY A 4 53.07 10.32 -7.04
CA GLY A 4 51.79 9.67 -7.28
C GLY A 4 50.82 10.61 -7.98
N PHE A 5 50.32 10.16 -9.13
CA PHE A 5 49.15 10.71 -9.80
C PHE A 5 48.13 9.57 -9.86
N CYS A 6 47.21 9.56 -8.89
CA CYS A 6 46.02 8.71 -8.94
C CYS A 6 44.85 9.64 -9.29
N PRO A 7 44.19 9.50 -10.46
CA PRO A 7 43.04 10.31 -10.79
C PRO A 7 41.84 9.78 -9.99
N VAL A 8 41.42 10.54 -8.98
CA VAL A 8 40.15 10.31 -8.29
C VAL A 8 39.04 10.62 -9.29
N LEU A 9 38.58 9.57 -9.95
CA LEU A 9 37.39 9.57 -10.79
C LEU A 9 36.20 9.90 -9.89
N GLY A 10 35.53 11.00 -10.20
CA GLY A 10 34.34 11.44 -9.50
C GLY A 10 33.27 10.36 -9.46
N LYS A 11 32.96 9.88 -8.26
CA LYS A 11 31.68 9.27 -7.95
C LYS A 11 31.11 10.00 -6.74
N SER A 12 29.94 10.56 -6.93
CA SER A 12 29.21 11.28 -5.89
C SER A 12 28.76 10.28 -4.84
N ALA A 13 28.94 10.59 -3.56
CA ALA A 13 28.42 9.78 -2.45
C ALA A 13 26.89 9.65 -2.45
N LYS A 14 26.18 10.43 -3.30
CA LYS A 14 24.74 10.30 -3.54
C LYS A 14 24.35 9.07 -4.35
N ASP A 15 25.27 8.50 -5.14
CA ASP A 15 25.00 7.29 -5.93
C ASP A 15 25.15 6.01 -5.11
N PHE A 16 25.59 6.11 -3.84
CA PHE A 16 25.84 4.96 -2.97
C PHE A 16 24.71 4.71 -1.95
N PHE A 17 23.75 5.63 -1.79
CA PHE A 17 22.85 5.66 -0.63
C PHE A 17 21.34 5.54 -0.92
N SER A 18 20.89 5.08 -2.09
CA SER A 18 19.45 4.94 -2.34
C SER A 18 19.00 3.63 -3.00
N GLU A 19 19.80 2.58 -2.92
CA GLU A 19 19.37 1.24 -3.36
C GLU A 19 19.76 0.18 -2.33
N VAL A 20 19.38 0.42 -1.07
CA VAL A 20 19.04 -0.70 -0.19
C VAL A 20 17.54 -0.87 -0.33
N VAL A 21 17.13 -1.46 -1.46
CA VAL A 21 15.83 -2.11 -1.57
C VAL A 21 15.96 -3.31 -0.64
N VAL A 22 15.61 -3.12 0.64
CA VAL A 22 15.42 -4.26 1.54
C VAL A 22 14.28 -5.07 0.90
N PRO A 23 14.53 -6.31 0.42
CA PRO A 23 13.44 -7.15 0.00
C PRO A 23 12.60 -7.40 1.25
N VAL A 24 11.36 -6.90 1.27
CA VAL A 24 10.40 -7.25 2.32
C VAL A 24 10.17 -8.75 2.15
N GLU A 25 10.68 -9.57 3.06
CA GLU A 25 10.58 -11.02 2.92
C GLU A 25 9.11 -11.44 2.91
N TYR A 26 8.78 -12.53 2.20
CA TYR A 26 7.40 -13.02 2.06
C TYR A 26 6.64 -13.14 3.38
N GLN A 27 7.32 -13.53 4.46
CA GLN A 27 6.73 -13.65 5.81
C GLN A 27 6.40 -12.30 6.46
N ASP A 28 7.13 -11.25 6.10
CA ASP A 28 6.85 -9.90 6.56
C ASP A 28 5.61 -9.33 5.89
N LEU A 29 5.31 -9.71 4.64
CA LEU A 29 4.10 -9.26 3.93
C LEU A 29 2.83 -9.74 4.62
N ASP A 30 2.75 -11.01 5.00
CA ASP A 30 1.57 -11.55 5.70
C ASP A 30 1.36 -10.83 7.04
N SER A 31 2.42 -10.64 7.83
CA SER A 31 2.37 -9.93 9.11
C SER A 31 2.03 -8.45 8.94
N TYR A 32 2.55 -7.83 7.89
CA TYR A 32 2.29 -6.45 7.51
C TYR A 32 0.82 -6.26 7.11
N PHE A 33 0.28 -7.14 6.27
CA PHE A 33 -1.13 -7.12 5.88
C PHE A 33 -2.08 -7.55 7.00
N GLN A 34 -1.63 -8.34 7.98
CA GLN A 34 -2.42 -8.62 9.17
C GLN A 34 -2.76 -7.33 9.93
N SER A 35 -1.82 -6.39 10.05
CA SER A 35 -2.08 -5.09 10.68
C SER A 35 -3.17 -4.30 9.94
N LEU A 36 -3.18 -4.38 8.60
CA LEU A 36 -4.21 -3.75 7.78
C LEU A 36 -5.57 -4.44 7.96
N THR A 37 -5.59 -5.77 8.06
CA THR A 37 -6.79 -6.55 8.35
C THR A 37 -7.38 -6.17 9.71
N ASP A 38 -6.55 -6.08 10.76
CA ASP A 38 -7.01 -5.73 12.10
C ASP A 38 -7.66 -4.33 12.16
N ILE A 39 -7.06 -3.35 11.47
CA ILE A 39 -7.63 -2.00 11.31
C ILE A 39 -8.98 -2.10 10.58
N THR A 40 -9.04 -2.89 9.51
CA THR A 40 -10.23 -3.03 8.68
C THR A 40 -11.37 -3.73 9.42
N ASP A 41 -11.07 -4.74 10.24
CA ASP A 41 -12.04 -5.42 11.09
C ASP A 41 -12.61 -4.49 12.17
N THR A 42 -11.78 -3.58 12.68
CA THR A 42 -12.23 -2.52 13.61
C THR A 42 -13.12 -1.49 12.89
N ILE A 43 -12.87 -1.21 11.62
CA ILE A 43 -13.77 -0.39 10.80
C ILE A 43 -15.04 -1.18 10.41
N ALA A 44 -14.99 -2.51 10.30
CA ALA A 44 -16.16 -3.33 9.96
C ALA A 44 -17.25 -3.27 11.05
N ILE A 45 -16.86 -3.03 12.31
CA ILE A 45 -17.81 -2.77 13.40
C ILE A 45 -18.44 -1.36 13.34
N LEU A 46 -18.22 -0.59 12.27
CA LEU A 46 -18.92 0.69 11.97
C LEU A 46 -20.45 0.54 11.91
N ASN A 47 -20.97 -0.68 11.83
CA ASN A 47 -22.41 -0.97 11.89
C ASN A 47 -22.89 -1.45 13.26
N SER A 48 -21.96 -1.61 14.21
CA SER A 48 -22.21 -2.08 15.55
C SER A 48 -22.64 -0.93 16.47
N PRO A 49 -23.45 -1.17 17.52
CA PRO A 49 -23.82 -0.15 18.50
C PRO A 49 -22.66 0.29 19.41
N TYR A 50 -21.45 -0.25 19.22
CA TYR A 50 -20.27 0.16 19.96
C TYR A 50 -19.68 1.46 19.40
N ASP A 51 -19.33 2.38 20.30
CA ASP A 51 -18.50 3.54 19.97
C ASP A 51 -17.05 3.09 19.79
N SER A 52 -16.56 3.19 18.56
CA SER A 52 -15.15 3.09 18.21
C SER A 52 -14.66 4.43 17.69
N ASP A 53 -13.36 4.68 17.82
CA ASP A 53 -12.71 5.87 17.26
C ASP A 53 -12.48 5.68 15.75
N PHE A 54 -13.57 5.72 15.00
CA PHE A 54 -13.55 5.49 13.55
C PHE A 54 -12.68 6.51 12.80
N ASP A 55 -12.55 7.74 13.33
CA ASP A 55 -11.64 8.72 12.75
C ASP A 55 -10.19 8.27 12.88
N ALA A 56 -9.75 7.86 14.08
CA ALA A 56 -8.39 7.36 14.28
C ALA A 56 -8.10 6.08 13.47
N ASP A 57 -9.07 5.18 13.33
CA ASP A 57 -8.90 3.94 12.57
C ASP A 57 -8.84 4.20 11.05
N ILE A 58 -9.67 5.11 10.53
CA ILE A 58 -9.59 5.53 9.13
C ILE A 58 -8.27 6.25 8.85
N ASP A 59 -7.81 7.12 9.76
CA ASP A 59 -6.52 7.80 9.64
C ASP A 59 -5.35 6.80 9.58
N ARG A 60 -5.37 5.77 10.45
CA ARG A 60 -4.38 4.69 10.41
C ARG A 60 -4.41 3.91 9.09
N MET A 61 -5.60 3.63 8.57
CA MET A 61 -5.75 2.97 7.27
C MET A 61 -5.19 3.83 6.12
N GLU A 62 -5.46 5.14 6.13
CA GLU A 62 -4.90 6.09 5.16
C GLU A 62 -3.38 6.20 5.26
N ASP A 63 -2.82 6.21 6.48
CA ASP A 63 -1.38 6.24 6.69
C ASP A 63 -0.71 4.94 6.24
N PHE A 64 -1.34 3.78 6.48
CA PHE A 64 -0.86 2.50 5.96
C PHE A 64 -0.85 2.49 4.43
N PHE A 65 -1.87 3.09 3.79
CA PHE A 65 -1.88 3.22 2.35
C PHE A 65 -0.77 4.14 1.83
N LYS A 66 -0.47 5.25 2.52
CA LYS A 66 0.70 6.08 2.17
C LYS A 66 2.02 5.30 2.31
N ASP A 67 2.16 4.46 3.34
CA ASP A 67 3.34 3.60 3.51
C ASP A 67 3.45 2.61 2.34
N ILE A 68 2.33 1.97 1.94
CA ILE A 68 2.28 1.14 0.73
C ILE A 68 2.74 1.95 -0.48
N GLN A 69 2.19 3.15 -0.71
CA GLN A 69 2.55 3.97 -1.87
C GLN A 69 4.02 4.39 -1.89
N SER A 70 4.65 4.54 -0.72
CA SER A 70 6.06 4.91 -0.60
C SER A 70 7.02 3.78 -1.02
N LYS A 71 6.55 2.53 -1.02
CA LYS A 71 7.38 1.36 -1.34
C LYS A 71 7.51 1.15 -2.84
N ASN A 72 8.71 0.79 -3.28
CA ASN A 72 8.97 0.49 -4.68
C ASN A 72 8.57 -0.95 -5.05
N TRP A 73 7.27 -1.15 -5.30
CA TRP A 73 6.72 -2.46 -5.68
C TRP A 73 7.16 -2.95 -7.06
N LEU A 74 7.62 -2.04 -7.93
CA LEU A 74 8.03 -2.38 -9.29
C LEU A 74 9.41 -3.05 -9.32
N SER A 75 10.26 -2.80 -8.33
CA SER A 75 11.57 -3.44 -8.21
C SER A 75 11.53 -4.80 -7.49
N GLN A 76 10.41 -5.16 -6.88
CA GLN A 76 10.23 -6.46 -6.22
C GLN A 76 10.04 -7.57 -7.25
N ASP A 77 10.38 -8.81 -6.90
CA ASP A 77 10.16 -9.94 -7.80
C ASP A 77 8.67 -10.20 -8.09
N ARG A 78 8.42 -11.01 -9.11
CA ARG A 78 7.08 -11.25 -9.63
C ARG A 78 6.17 -11.94 -8.62
N GLU A 79 6.71 -12.88 -7.86
CA GLU A 79 5.94 -13.65 -6.89
C GLU A 79 5.59 -12.78 -5.67
N HIS A 80 6.52 -11.98 -5.15
CA HIS A 80 6.26 -11.00 -4.08
C HIS A 80 5.21 -9.97 -4.50
N PHE A 81 5.31 -9.45 -5.72
CA PHE A 81 4.33 -8.49 -6.23
C PHE A 81 2.95 -9.10 -6.42
N ASN A 82 2.86 -10.33 -6.93
CA ASN A 82 1.59 -11.01 -7.10
C ASN A 82 0.94 -11.29 -5.76
N LEU A 83 1.72 -11.67 -4.75
CA LEU A 83 1.24 -11.85 -3.39
C LEU A 83 0.71 -10.53 -2.83
N PHE A 84 1.52 -9.47 -2.85
CA PHE A 84 1.12 -8.11 -2.48
C PHE A 84 -0.20 -7.68 -3.16
N ALA A 85 -0.28 -7.83 -4.49
CA ALA A 85 -1.44 -7.44 -5.27
C ALA A 85 -2.68 -8.25 -4.88
N SER A 86 -2.52 -9.54 -4.56
CA SER A 86 -3.59 -10.39 -4.06
C SER A 86 -4.10 -9.89 -2.71
N HIS A 87 -3.22 -9.70 -1.72
CA HIS A 87 -3.62 -9.21 -0.38
C HIS A 87 -4.25 -7.81 -0.44
N PHE A 88 -3.65 -6.89 -1.20
CA PHE A 88 -4.19 -5.55 -1.31
C PHE A 88 -5.52 -5.52 -2.07
N SER A 89 -5.70 -6.37 -3.09
CA SER A 89 -6.99 -6.50 -3.76
C SER A 89 -8.07 -7.07 -2.83
N PHE A 90 -7.72 -8.03 -1.99
CA PHE A 90 -8.61 -8.58 -0.98
C PHE A 90 -9.01 -7.52 0.06
N HIS A 91 -8.06 -6.72 0.55
CA HIS A 91 -8.35 -5.57 1.41
C HIS A 91 -9.36 -4.62 0.77
N THR A 92 -9.14 -4.20 -0.49
CA THR A 92 -10.07 -3.29 -1.16
C THR A 92 -11.48 -3.85 -1.32
N LYS A 93 -11.61 -5.18 -1.45
CA LYS A 93 -12.90 -5.89 -1.49
C LYS A 93 -13.59 -5.88 -0.12
N ILE A 94 -12.85 -6.11 0.97
CA ILE A 94 -13.41 -6.04 2.31
C ILE A 94 -13.93 -4.62 2.61
N VAL A 95 -13.14 -3.60 2.29
CA VAL A 95 -13.58 -2.20 2.45
C VAL A 95 -14.84 -1.89 1.63
N GLU A 96 -14.96 -2.44 0.43
CA GLU A 96 -16.18 -2.33 -0.40
C GLU A 96 -17.41 -2.91 0.29
N GLU A 97 -17.29 -4.09 0.90
CA GLU A 97 -18.39 -4.73 1.63
C GLU A 97 -18.79 -3.92 2.86
N ILE A 98 -17.81 -3.41 3.63
CA ILE A 98 -18.07 -2.53 4.79
C ILE A 98 -18.84 -1.28 4.36
N ILE A 99 -18.45 -0.65 3.25
CA ILE A 99 -19.15 0.52 2.70
C ILE A 99 -20.58 0.14 2.32
N ARG A 100 -20.80 -1.03 1.70
CA ARG A 100 -22.13 -1.49 1.30
C ARG A 100 -23.03 -1.65 2.51
N GLU A 101 -22.56 -2.36 3.54
CA GLU A 101 -23.31 -2.58 4.78
C GLU A 101 -23.58 -1.27 5.52
N ALA A 102 -22.59 -0.37 5.61
CA ALA A 102 -22.76 0.93 6.25
C ALA A 102 -23.75 1.84 5.53
N ARG A 103 -23.93 1.66 4.22
CA ARG A 103 -24.98 2.36 3.45
C ARG A 103 -26.38 1.82 3.71
N GLU A 104 -26.54 0.58 4.16
CA GLU A 104 -27.86 -0.02 4.42
C GLU A 104 -28.49 0.53 5.73
N ILE A 105 -27.67 0.83 6.74
CA ILE A 105 -28.14 1.32 8.05
C ILE A 105 -28.54 2.81 8.03
N LEU A 106 -28.04 3.58 7.05
CA LEU A 106 -28.43 4.98 6.77
C LEU A 106 -28.24 5.98 7.92
N ASP A 107 -27.37 5.69 8.89
CA ASP A 107 -27.08 6.58 10.03
C ASP A 107 -26.41 7.90 9.59
N PRO A 108 -27.05 9.07 9.80
CA PRO A 108 -26.51 10.38 9.41
C PRO A 108 -25.15 10.72 10.02
N GLU A 109 -24.87 10.30 11.25
CA GLU A 109 -23.61 10.63 11.95
C GLU A 109 -22.43 9.86 11.35
N ARG A 110 -22.69 8.64 10.87
CA ARG A 110 -21.66 7.77 10.27
C ARG A 110 -21.42 8.03 8.78
N ARG A 111 -22.26 8.85 8.12
CA ARG A 111 -22.12 9.18 6.68
C ARG A 111 -20.78 9.81 6.33
N VAL A 112 -20.18 10.58 7.24
CA VAL A 112 -18.88 11.22 7.01
C VAL A 112 -17.79 10.15 6.86
N TYR A 113 -17.77 9.15 7.74
CA TYR A 113 -16.83 8.03 7.69
C TYR A 113 -17.03 7.18 6.44
N VAL A 114 -18.28 6.87 6.09
CA VAL A 114 -18.59 6.13 4.85
C VAL A 114 -18.08 6.88 3.61
N LYS A 115 -18.23 8.21 3.57
CA LYS A 115 -17.71 9.02 2.46
C LYS A 115 -16.17 8.98 2.38
N ARG A 116 -15.48 9.01 3.53
CA ARG A 116 -14.02 8.84 3.60
C ARG A 116 -13.60 7.47 3.08
N LEU A 117 -14.26 6.40 3.55
CA LEU A 117 -14.01 5.02 3.09
C LEU A 117 -14.22 4.85 1.59
N VAL A 118 -15.28 5.44 1.02
CA VAL A 118 -15.53 5.43 -0.43
C VAL A 118 -14.39 6.11 -1.20
N SER A 119 -13.91 7.25 -0.70
CA SER A 119 -12.79 7.95 -1.32
C SER A 119 -11.50 7.14 -1.23
N TYR A 120 -11.23 6.53 -0.06
CA TYR A 120 -10.10 5.64 0.14
C TYR A 120 -10.15 4.45 -0.82
N GLN A 121 -11.28 3.73 -0.89
CA GLN A 121 -11.47 2.55 -1.73
C GLN A 121 -11.18 2.88 -3.20
N LYS A 122 -11.74 3.97 -3.70
CA LYS A 122 -11.52 4.42 -5.08
C LYS A 122 -10.05 4.71 -5.34
N ASN A 123 -9.41 5.49 -4.47
CA ASN A 123 -7.99 5.86 -4.60
C ASN A 123 -7.09 4.61 -4.56
N ALA A 124 -7.38 3.66 -3.68
CA ALA A 124 -6.65 2.41 -3.54
C ALA A 124 -6.78 1.53 -4.80
N GLN A 125 -8.00 1.39 -5.35
CA GLN A 125 -8.23 0.61 -6.57
C GLN A 125 -7.56 1.25 -7.79
N ASP A 126 -7.72 2.57 -7.97
CA ASP A 126 -7.12 3.31 -9.08
C ASP A 126 -5.58 3.20 -9.04
N TRP A 127 -4.99 3.33 -7.84
CA TRP A 127 -3.55 3.19 -7.66
C TRP A 127 -3.06 1.76 -7.93
N LEU A 128 -3.75 0.72 -7.40
CA LEU A 128 -3.36 -0.67 -7.64
C LEU A 128 -3.41 -1.00 -9.14
N ALA A 129 -4.44 -0.53 -9.85
CA ALA A 129 -4.58 -0.72 -11.29
C ALA A 129 -3.43 -0.05 -12.07
N ASP A 130 -3.03 1.16 -11.69
CA ASP A 130 -1.89 1.84 -12.30
C ASP A 130 -0.57 1.08 -12.08
N VAL A 131 -0.32 0.63 -10.84
CA VAL A 131 0.89 -0.13 -10.51
C VAL A 131 0.94 -1.45 -11.29
N GLN A 132 -0.16 -2.19 -11.37
CA GLN A 132 -0.26 -3.42 -12.16
C GLN A 132 -0.04 -3.17 -13.66
N LYS A 133 -0.60 -2.07 -14.19
CA LYS A 133 -0.41 -1.67 -15.59
C LYS A 133 1.04 -1.33 -15.88
N ARG A 134 1.68 -0.53 -15.02
CA ARG A 134 3.11 -0.15 -15.14
C ARG A 134 4.02 -1.37 -15.11
N ARG A 135 3.73 -2.36 -14.26
CA ARG A 135 4.49 -3.61 -14.19
C ARG A 135 4.37 -4.42 -15.48
N LYS A 136 3.16 -4.60 -16.02
CA LYS A 136 2.93 -5.28 -17.31
C LYS A 136 3.68 -4.61 -18.46
N SER A 137 3.70 -3.27 -18.49
CA SER A 137 4.46 -2.51 -19.49
C SER A 137 5.98 -2.70 -19.35
N SER A 138 6.49 -2.77 -18.12
CA SER A 138 7.91 -3.01 -17.86
C SER A 138 8.35 -4.42 -18.27
N GLU A 139 7.50 -5.43 -18.07
CA GLU A 139 7.78 -6.82 -18.49
C GLU A 139 7.79 -6.97 -20.02
N THR A 140 6.93 -6.23 -20.72
CA THR A 140 6.85 -6.23 -22.20
C THR A 140 8.07 -5.57 -22.85
N LEU A 141 8.67 -4.57 -22.21
CA LEU A 141 9.86 -3.89 -22.74
C LEU A 141 11.15 -4.71 -22.55
N ALA A 142 11.20 -5.58 -21.54
CA ALA A 142 12.38 -6.42 -21.25
C ALA A 142 12.48 -7.65 -22.17
N THR A 143 11.44 -7.94 -22.95
CA THR A 143 11.34 -9.11 -23.83
C THR A 143 11.34 -8.77 -25.33
N ALA A 144 11.50 -7.49 -25.69
CA ALA A 144 11.61 -7.00 -27.08
C ALA A 144 13.06 -6.63 -27.41
#